data_AF-A0A7C3T2T9-F1
#
_entry.id   AF-A0A7C3T2T9-F1
#
_cell.length_a   1.000
_cell.length_b   1.000
_cell.length_c   1.000
_cell.angle_alpha   90.00
_cell.angle_beta   90.00
_cell.angle_gamma   90.00
#
_symmetry.space_group_name_H-M   'P 1'
#
loop_
_entity.id
_entity.type
_entity.pdbx_description
1 polymer ?
#
loop_
_entity_poly.entity_id
_entity_poly.type
_entity_poly.pdbx_seq_one_letter_code
_entity_poly.pdbx_strand_id
1 'polypeptide(L)'
;MRKVRRRPLPGAALLAALFAALVWMALPGLPAAGGPAAVPGREGPDLGKAEALSPPAEGTYLPGELVVVPEPPKVHALVRLLGEYRYVLADDARETLCRYASAPGTRAARITLRSDMDEMQACRLLQASGLVRTAEPNLVFRASATVPDDPLFVRQWNLRGTYGIRADLAWDIQRGSPSMTLAVIDTGVDFAHPDLAGRILADGYDFYNQDPDPSDDNGHGTMVTGIACANTNNNRGMSGVDWYARVLPVKSLNAEGEGRLEAVVNGIYYAASKGAQVINMSLTSAAYSKSLAEAVEYAHQSGCLLVAAAGNEGTTRINYPAGLTYVLGVGSVGQTGQRSSFSNFNSSVDLVAPGEGIVGTQVDNRYASGTGTSEAAPQVAGAALLLLAQYPGSTPDEVWRRLRDSARDLGAPGYDEEYGWGLLDVYGALRVPLVTVTSPAPYSYPDSGKVSAVAAGSGLRYLELWVDGELVDAHELPFPSSTASHTFGGWDLSQLGEGTHGVAVKAVNADGSLSGGDEVTVYRNRTQPRPSTDWYLAEGSTAWGFEEYVLVQNPNPEPNQVRATFM
;
A
#
# COMPACT_ATOMS: atom_id res chain seq x y z
N MET A 1 51.17 5.17 2.33
CA MET A 1 52.27 5.14 3.33
C MET A 1 52.78 6.56 3.55
N ARG A 2 52.77 7.03 4.82
CA ARG A 2 53.69 8.01 5.49
C ARG A 2 53.93 9.40 4.82
N LYS A 3 54.06 10.54 5.51
CA LYS A 3 54.08 10.96 6.93
C LYS A 3 54.08 12.52 6.90
N VAL A 4 53.20 13.22 7.63
CA VAL A 4 53.37 13.74 9.01
C VAL A 4 54.07 15.12 9.14
N ARG A 5 53.23 16.09 9.56
CA ARG A 5 53.29 17.07 10.66
C ARG A 5 54.60 17.80 11.03
N ARG A 6 54.41 19.10 11.30
CA ARG A 6 55.21 19.91 12.25
C ARG A 6 54.54 19.98 13.65
N ARG A 7 55.41 20.06 14.65
CA ARG A 7 55.33 20.04 16.14
C ARG A 7 55.11 21.48 16.73
N PRO A 8 55.31 21.76 18.06
CA PRO A 8 54.86 21.16 19.33
C PRO A 8 54.35 22.18 20.40
N LEU A 9 54.03 21.66 21.59
CA LEU A 9 53.66 22.23 22.93
C LEU A 9 54.78 23.06 23.64
N PRO A 10 54.51 23.65 24.84
CA PRO A 10 54.65 22.99 26.17
C PRO A 10 53.45 23.30 27.13
N GLY A 11 52.97 22.46 28.08
CA GLY A 11 53.56 21.82 29.28
C GLY A 11 52.91 22.46 30.55
N ALA A 12 52.50 21.84 31.67
CA ALA A 12 52.63 20.49 32.24
C ALA A 12 51.73 20.32 33.52
N ALA A 13 51.27 19.07 33.78
CA ALA A 13 51.29 18.30 35.07
C ALA A 13 50.36 18.69 36.27
N LEU A 14 49.80 17.82 37.15
CA LEU A 14 49.95 16.37 37.49
C LEU A 14 48.76 15.87 38.41
N LEU A 15 48.40 14.57 38.30
CA LEU A 15 47.87 13.50 39.24
C LEU A 15 47.52 13.78 40.74
N ALA A 16 46.70 13.06 41.55
CA ALA A 16 46.08 11.70 41.62
C ALA A 16 44.96 11.65 42.75
N ALA A 17 43.81 10.94 42.60
CA ALA A 17 43.35 9.64 43.18
C ALA A 17 43.29 9.41 44.73
N LEU A 18 42.11 9.02 45.30
CA LEU A 18 41.85 7.79 46.13
C LEU A 18 40.46 7.71 46.86
N PHE A 19 40.13 6.49 47.28
CA PHE A 19 38.88 5.79 47.69
C PHE A 19 38.13 6.15 49.01
N ALA A 20 36.79 5.96 48.96
CA ALA A 20 35.82 5.21 49.82
C ALA A 20 35.72 5.24 51.38
N ALA A 21 34.43 5.25 51.82
CA ALA A 21 33.77 4.59 52.97
C ALA A 21 33.81 5.20 54.40
N LEU A 22 32.63 5.47 55.00
CA LEU A 22 31.95 4.68 56.07
C LEU A 22 30.78 5.42 56.75
N VAL A 23 29.85 4.61 57.25
CA VAL A 23 28.58 4.88 57.97
C VAL A 23 28.82 5.02 59.49
N TRP A 24 28.13 5.91 60.23
CA TRP A 24 27.28 5.59 61.43
C TRP A 24 26.67 6.82 62.15
N MET A 25 25.67 6.50 62.99
CA MET A 25 24.64 7.30 63.68
C MET A 25 25.11 8.19 64.85
N ALA A 26 24.34 9.23 65.20
CA ALA A 26 23.69 9.45 66.53
C ALA A 26 23.28 10.93 66.82
N LEU A 27 22.03 11.14 67.24
CA LEU A 27 21.44 12.33 67.92
C LEU A 27 22.06 12.52 69.34
N PRO A 28 21.83 13.60 70.16
CA PRO A 28 20.76 14.65 70.13
C PRO A 28 21.16 16.11 70.53
N GLY A 29 20.24 17.08 70.33
CA GLY A 29 19.82 18.03 71.39
C GLY A 29 20.48 19.42 71.58
N LEU A 30 19.72 20.46 71.17
CA LEU A 30 19.40 21.72 71.89
C LEU A 30 20.36 22.96 71.84
N PRO A 31 19.84 24.20 72.02
CA PRO A 31 19.90 25.27 70.99
C PRO A 31 20.49 26.61 71.46
N ALA A 32 20.67 27.60 70.55
CA ALA A 32 20.16 28.98 70.71
C ALA A 32 20.57 29.96 69.59
N ALA A 33 19.55 30.67 69.08
CA ALA A 33 19.49 32.09 68.69
C ALA A 33 20.30 32.63 67.47
N GLY A 34 19.58 32.81 66.35
CA GLY A 34 19.21 34.16 65.89
C GLY A 34 20.02 34.81 64.75
N GLY A 35 19.61 34.58 63.51
CA GLY A 35 19.94 35.41 62.34
C GLY A 35 18.73 35.53 61.39
N PRO A 36 18.59 36.63 60.61
CA PRO A 36 17.31 37.09 60.08
C PRO A 36 16.73 36.19 58.98
N ALA A 37 15.40 36.12 58.96
CA ALA A 37 14.57 35.24 58.14
C ALA A 37 14.83 35.38 56.62
N ALA A 38 15.22 34.27 56.01
CA ALA A 38 15.05 34.04 54.58
C ALA A 38 13.60 33.60 54.31
N VAL A 39 13.01 34.16 53.26
CA VAL A 39 11.66 33.83 52.77
C VAL A 39 11.61 32.33 52.42
N PRO A 40 10.62 31.57 52.91
CA PRO A 40 10.53 30.14 52.64
C PRO A 40 10.22 29.91 51.16
N GLY A 41 11.06 29.09 50.51
CA GLY A 41 10.66 28.42 49.28
C GLY A 41 9.41 27.60 49.56
N ARG A 42 8.38 27.74 48.72
CA ARG A 42 7.27 26.80 48.71
C ARG A 42 7.83 25.45 48.29
N GLU A 43 8.10 24.60 49.27
CA GLU A 43 8.07 23.16 49.06
C GLU A 43 6.69 22.81 48.48
N GLY A 44 6.70 22.05 47.38
CA GLY A 44 5.49 21.53 46.77
C GLY A 44 4.70 20.70 47.80
N PRO A 45 3.37 20.57 47.62
CA PRO A 45 2.54 19.86 48.58
C PRO A 45 3.00 18.40 48.72
N ASP A 46 3.01 17.92 49.96
CA ASP A 46 3.24 16.53 50.33
C ASP A 46 2.22 15.62 49.60
N LEU A 47 2.73 14.81 48.67
CA LEU A 47 1.94 13.92 47.82
C LEU A 47 1.52 12.69 48.60
N GLY A 48 0.47 12.83 49.40
CA GLY A 48 -0.21 11.71 50.03
C GLY A 48 -0.65 10.67 48.98
N LYS A 49 -0.01 9.49 49.01
CA LYS A 49 -0.37 8.22 48.36
C LYS A 49 -1.20 8.34 47.08
N ALA A 50 -0.64 8.94 46.02
CA ALA A 50 -1.01 8.52 44.68
C ALA A 50 -0.52 7.07 44.53
N GLU A 51 -1.39 6.14 44.13
CA GLU A 51 -0.94 4.82 43.68
C GLU A 51 0.20 5.03 42.68
N ALA A 52 1.34 4.37 42.92
CA ALA A 52 2.52 4.57 42.10
C ALA A 52 2.19 4.17 40.66
N LEU A 53 1.91 5.15 39.81
CA LEU A 53 1.81 4.96 38.38
C LEU A 53 3.12 4.37 37.91
N SER A 54 3.10 3.08 37.60
CA SER A 54 4.22 2.41 36.97
C SER A 54 4.29 2.90 35.53
N PRO A 55 5.49 3.18 34.99
CA PRO A 55 5.61 3.58 33.60
C PRO A 55 5.06 2.46 32.69
N PRO A 56 4.20 2.79 31.70
CA PRO A 56 3.82 1.82 30.69
C PRO A 56 5.06 1.33 29.93
N ALA A 57 5.00 0.11 29.40
CA ALA A 57 6.14 -0.47 28.67
C ALA A 57 6.51 0.41 27.46
N GLU A 58 7.79 0.50 27.16
CA GLU A 58 8.30 1.26 26.01
C GLU A 58 7.59 0.82 24.72
N GLY A 59 7.11 1.77 23.92
CA GLY A 59 6.35 1.50 22.68
C GLY A 59 4.84 1.24 22.85
N THR A 60 4.30 1.33 24.08
CA THR A 60 2.84 1.22 24.34
C THR A 60 2.13 2.57 24.50
N TYR A 61 2.86 3.68 24.36
CA TYR A 61 2.37 5.05 24.45
C TYR A 61 3.17 5.98 23.51
N LEU A 62 2.64 7.17 23.24
CA LEU A 62 3.33 8.20 22.45
C LEU A 62 4.26 9.04 23.35
N PRO A 63 5.59 9.03 23.12
CA PRO A 63 6.53 9.84 23.91
C PRO A 63 6.23 11.34 23.80
N GLY A 64 6.36 12.06 24.91
CA GLY A 64 6.09 13.49 25.00
C GLY A 64 4.60 13.87 25.00
N GLU A 65 3.67 12.91 24.98
CA GLU A 65 2.23 13.17 24.98
C GLU A 65 1.50 12.58 26.20
N LEU A 66 0.63 13.37 26.82
CA LEU A 66 -0.28 12.94 27.87
C LEU A 66 -1.75 13.09 27.43
N VAL A 67 -2.61 12.29 28.05
CA VAL A 67 -4.07 12.48 28.06
C VAL A 67 -4.46 12.94 29.46
N VAL A 68 -5.18 14.07 29.54
CA VAL A 68 -5.73 14.57 30.80
C VAL A 68 -7.25 14.63 30.76
N VAL A 69 -7.87 14.41 31.91
CA VAL A 69 -9.30 14.67 32.11
C VAL A 69 -9.45 15.82 33.10
N PRO A 70 -9.75 17.06 32.66
CA PRO A 70 -9.85 18.21 33.55
C PRO A 70 -10.99 18.08 34.57
N GLU A 71 -10.75 18.57 35.79
CA GLU A 71 -11.79 18.66 36.82
C GLU A 71 -12.86 19.71 36.44
N PRO A 72 -14.14 19.46 36.75
CA PRO A 72 -15.19 20.47 36.59
C PRO A 72 -15.00 21.67 37.55
N PRO A 73 -15.29 22.92 37.11
CA PRO A 73 -15.69 23.30 35.76
C PRO A 73 -14.49 23.30 34.79
N LYS A 74 -14.62 22.50 33.72
CA LYS A 74 -13.59 22.18 32.71
C LYS A 74 -12.80 23.40 32.21
N VAL A 75 -13.48 24.52 31.93
CA VAL A 75 -12.82 25.75 31.43
C VAL A 75 -11.88 26.35 32.46
N HIS A 76 -12.26 26.35 33.74
CA HIS A 76 -11.43 26.90 34.81
C HIS A 76 -10.16 26.08 35.01
N ALA A 77 -10.28 24.75 35.04
CA ALA A 77 -9.16 23.83 35.14
C ALA A 77 -8.15 24.03 33.99
N LEU A 78 -8.64 24.14 32.76
CA LEU A 78 -7.80 24.34 31.57
C LEU A 78 -7.05 25.68 31.59
N VAL A 79 -7.71 26.77 32.00
CA VAL A 79 -7.07 28.09 32.14
C VAL A 79 -5.96 28.05 33.20
N ARG A 80 -6.20 27.38 34.33
CA ARG A 80 -5.18 27.24 35.38
C ARG A 80 -4.03 26.33 34.96
N LEU A 81 -4.28 25.26 34.22
CA LEU A 81 -3.22 24.41 33.65
C LEU A 81 -2.29 25.21 32.75
N LEU A 82 -2.84 26.01 31.84
CA LEU A 82 -2.06 26.87 30.93
C LEU A 82 -1.27 27.97 31.67
N GLY A 83 -1.80 28.47 32.78
CA GLY A 83 -1.13 29.50 33.57
C GLY A 83 -0.04 28.94 34.50
N GLU A 84 -0.39 27.93 35.30
CA GLU A 84 0.40 27.45 36.42
C GLU A 84 1.38 26.34 36.04
N TYR A 85 1.12 25.59 34.97
CA TYR A 85 1.91 24.42 34.55
C TYR A 85 2.65 24.61 33.23
N ARG A 86 2.90 25.85 32.79
CA ARG A 86 3.68 26.17 31.58
C ARG A 86 5.11 25.60 31.55
N TYR A 87 5.64 25.20 32.70
CA TYR A 87 6.94 24.52 32.81
C TYR A 87 6.86 23.01 32.55
N VAL A 88 5.64 22.47 32.44
CA VAL A 88 5.34 21.08 32.06
C VAL A 88 4.88 21.01 30.60
N LEU A 89 4.01 21.94 30.20
CA LEU A 89 3.34 21.95 28.89
C LEU A 89 4.20 22.58 27.80
N ALA A 90 4.19 22.00 26.60
CA ALA A 90 4.77 22.65 25.42
C ALA A 90 3.95 23.88 24.98
N ASP A 91 4.57 24.75 24.19
CA ASP A 91 3.97 26.04 23.78
C ASP A 91 2.68 25.86 22.94
N ASP A 92 2.56 24.74 22.22
CA ASP A 92 1.42 24.36 21.39
C ASP A 92 0.21 23.81 22.19
N ALA A 93 0.41 23.42 23.45
CA ALA A 93 -0.65 22.85 24.29
C ALA A 93 -1.86 23.79 24.44
N ARG A 94 -1.64 25.11 24.36
CA ARG A 94 -2.70 26.12 24.40
C ARG A 94 -3.74 25.93 23.31
N GLU A 95 -3.31 25.70 22.08
CA GLU A 95 -4.21 25.55 20.95
C GLU A 95 -5.05 24.27 21.10
N THR A 96 -4.39 23.16 21.46
CA THR A 96 -5.04 21.86 21.66
C THR A 96 -6.08 21.90 22.77
N LEU A 97 -5.77 22.55 23.90
CA LEU A 97 -6.70 22.68 25.02
C LEU A 97 -7.88 23.63 24.70
N CYS A 98 -7.66 24.68 23.91
CA CYS A 98 -8.74 25.55 23.44
C CYS A 98 -9.72 24.79 22.52
N ARG A 99 -9.22 23.97 21.58
CA ARG A 99 -10.04 23.10 20.72
C ARG A 99 -10.83 22.08 21.55
N TYR A 100 -10.20 21.48 22.55
CA TYR A 100 -10.88 20.59 23.49
C TYR A 100 -11.97 21.30 24.31
N ALA A 101 -11.73 22.55 24.74
CA ALA A 101 -12.69 23.31 25.52
C ALA A 101 -13.98 23.64 24.73
N SER A 102 -13.86 23.87 23.42
CA SER A 102 -14.99 24.21 22.55
C SER A 102 -15.74 22.99 21.99
N ALA A 103 -15.16 21.79 22.05
CA ALA A 103 -15.76 20.57 21.49
C ALA A 103 -16.84 19.94 22.41
N PRO A 104 -18.12 19.87 21.97
CA PRO A 104 -19.20 19.26 22.75
C PRO A 104 -18.94 17.77 23.05
N GLY A 105 -19.30 17.30 24.25
CA GLY A 105 -19.23 15.88 24.61
C GLY A 105 -17.83 15.31 24.87
N THR A 106 -16.76 16.09 24.64
CA THR A 106 -15.38 15.64 24.85
C THR A 106 -15.00 15.62 26.33
N ARG A 107 -14.45 14.50 26.80
CA ARG A 107 -14.12 14.24 28.22
C ARG A 107 -12.63 14.22 28.56
N ALA A 108 -11.75 14.08 27.56
CA ALA A 108 -10.31 14.05 27.74
C ALA A 108 -9.60 14.93 26.70
N ALA A 109 -8.49 15.54 27.10
CA ALA A 109 -7.68 16.42 26.28
C ALA A 109 -6.29 15.83 26.08
N ARG A 110 -5.78 15.87 24.84
CA ARG A 110 -4.38 15.60 24.55
C ARG A 110 -3.53 16.80 24.98
N ILE A 111 -2.39 16.53 25.58
CA ILE A 111 -1.41 17.52 25.99
C ILE A 111 -0.02 17.10 25.50
N THR A 112 0.67 18.01 24.84
CA THR A 112 2.09 17.88 24.51
C THR A 112 2.94 18.41 25.66
N LEU A 113 3.97 17.67 26.05
CA LEU A 113 4.93 18.06 27.07
C LEU A 113 6.11 18.80 26.44
N ARG A 114 6.78 19.64 27.24
CA ARG A 114 8.08 20.16 26.83
C ARG A 114 9.06 19.00 26.65
N SER A 115 10.00 19.17 25.72
CA SER A 115 11.00 18.16 25.38
C SER A 115 11.91 17.76 26.54
N ASP A 116 12.01 18.57 27.59
CA ASP A 116 12.80 18.32 28.80
C ASP A 116 12.01 17.67 29.95
N MET A 117 10.72 17.37 29.75
CA MET A 117 9.84 16.83 30.78
C MET A 117 9.64 15.33 30.65
N ASP A 118 9.93 14.60 31.73
CA ASP A 118 9.59 13.18 31.88
C ASP A 118 8.07 12.99 32.02
N GLU A 119 7.50 12.06 31.26
CA GLU A 119 6.07 11.84 31.17
C GLU A 119 5.46 11.43 32.51
N MET A 120 6.17 10.61 33.29
CA MET A 120 5.68 10.14 34.58
C MET A 120 5.77 11.22 35.65
N GLN A 121 6.81 12.04 35.61
CA GLN A 121 6.94 13.23 36.43
C GLN A 121 5.83 14.23 36.10
N ALA A 122 5.56 14.47 34.82
CA ALA A 122 4.48 15.33 34.36
C ALA A 122 3.11 14.81 34.82
N CYS A 123 2.84 13.51 34.68
CA CYS A 123 1.60 12.88 35.19
C CYS A 123 1.43 13.14 36.69
N ARG A 124 2.47 12.90 37.50
CA ARG A 124 2.43 13.15 38.95
C ARG A 124 2.14 14.61 39.29
N LEU A 125 2.84 15.54 38.62
CA LEU A 125 2.66 16.98 38.84
C LEU A 125 1.25 17.45 38.48
N LEU A 126 0.71 16.96 37.36
CA LEU A 126 -0.63 17.32 36.90
C LEU A 126 -1.70 16.70 37.79
N GLN A 127 -1.58 15.43 38.18
CA GLN A 127 -2.53 14.80 39.12
C GLN A 127 -2.53 15.48 40.49
N ALA A 128 -1.36 15.89 40.98
CA ALA A 128 -1.23 16.64 42.24
C ALA A 128 -1.84 18.05 42.21
N SER A 129 -2.10 18.60 41.02
CA SER A 129 -2.60 19.97 40.87
C SER A 129 -4.02 20.18 41.38
N GLY A 130 -4.81 19.11 41.45
CA GLY A 130 -6.27 19.19 41.65
C GLY A 130 -7.03 19.81 40.47
N LEU A 131 -6.37 20.09 39.33
CA LEU A 131 -6.97 20.63 38.11
C LEU A 131 -7.41 19.52 37.14
N VAL A 132 -6.92 18.31 37.31
CA VAL A 132 -7.26 17.15 36.49
C VAL A 132 -7.68 16.01 37.38
N ARG A 133 -8.71 15.28 36.94
CA ARG A 133 -9.15 14.03 37.54
C ARG A 133 -8.14 12.92 37.29
N THR A 134 -7.59 12.89 36.07
CA THR A 134 -6.54 11.96 35.65
C THR A 134 -5.57 12.64 34.71
N ALA A 135 -4.31 12.21 34.75
CA ALA A 135 -3.28 12.48 33.75
C ALA A 135 -2.48 11.20 33.51
N GLU A 136 -2.41 10.74 32.27
CA GLU A 136 -1.80 9.47 31.90
C GLU A 136 -1.00 9.64 30.60
N PRO A 137 0.05 8.84 30.34
CA PRO A 137 0.69 8.79 29.03
C PRO A 137 -0.33 8.46 27.93
N ASN A 138 -0.18 9.06 26.75
CA ASN A 138 -1.10 8.81 25.64
C ASN A 138 -0.91 7.39 25.08
N LEU A 139 -1.67 6.43 25.59
CA LEU A 139 -1.54 5.02 25.26
C LEU A 139 -1.89 4.74 23.79
N VAL A 140 -1.10 3.88 23.16
CA VAL A 140 -1.35 3.38 21.81
C VAL A 140 -2.25 2.16 21.92
N PHE A 141 -3.52 2.31 21.52
CA PHE A 141 -4.42 1.18 21.34
C PHE A 141 -4.18 0.57 19.95
N ARG A 142 -3.94 -0.74 19.90
CA ARG A 142 -3.84 -1.51 18.66
C ARG A 142 -5.08 -2.40 18.52
N ALA A 143 -5.67 -2.46 17.32
CA ALA A 143 -6.68 -3.46 17.03
C ALA A 143 -6.07 -4.87 17.20
N SER A 144 -6.86 -5.83 17.69
CA SER A 144 -6.47 -7.24 17.64
C SER A 144 -6.45 -7.64 16.17
N ALA A 145 -5.25 -7.81 15.59
CA ALA A 145 -5.11 -8.23 14.20
C ALA A 145 -5.83 -9.57 13.98
N THR A 146 -6.57 -9.70 12.89
CA THR A 146 -7.13 -10.99 12.46
C THR A 146 -5.98 -11.96 12.18
N VAL A 147 -5.78 -12.93 13.09
CA VAL A 147 -4.82 -14.04 12.91
C VAL A 147 -5.62 -15.31 12.67
N PRO A 148 -5.55 -15.92 11.47
CA PRO A 148 -6.21 -17.20 11.22
C PRO A 148 -5.71 -18.32 12.13
N ASP A 149 -6.58 -19.26 12.45
CA ASP A 149 -6.26 -20.46 13.23
C ASP A 149 -5.66 -21.62 12.41
N ASP A 150 -5.30 -21.37 11.15
CA ASP A 150 -4.73 -22.37 10.23
C ASP A 150 -3.29 -22.76 10.66
N PRO A 151 -2.99 -24.06 10.89
CA PRO A 151 -1.69 -24.51 11.41
C PRO A 151 -0.47 -24.12 10.57
N LEU A 152 -0.61 -23.92 9.26
CA LEU A 152 0.50 -23.53 8.37
C LEU A 152 0.64 -22.01 8.24
N PHE A 153 -0.27 -21.19 8.76
CA PHE A 153 -0.18 -19.73 8.67
C PHE A 153 1.13 -19.17 9.25
N VAL A 154 1.65 -19.82 10.29
CA VAL A 154 2.98 -19.52 10.87
C VAL A 154 4.11 -19.57 9.83
N ARG A 155 4.01 -20.44 8.82
CA ARG A 155 4.99 -20.62 7.73
C ARG A 155 4.74 -19.70 6.53
N GLN A 156 3.58 -19.05 6.46
CA GLN A 156 3.20 -18.17 5.36
C GLN A 156 3.70 -16.75 5.58
N TRP A 157 5.02 -16.60 5.50
CA TRP A 157 5.69 -15.30 5.58
C TRP A 157 5.14 -14.33 4.53
N ASN A 158 4.71 -14.85 3.38
CA ASN A 158 4.21 -14.06 2.26
C ASN A 158 2.96 -13.24 2.61
N LEU A 159 2.19 -13.63 3.63
CA LEU A 159 0.97 -12.93 4.01
C LEU A 159 1.19 -11.80 5.02
N ARG A 160 2.41 -11.67 5.59
CA ARG A 160 2.69 -10.80 6.73
C ARG A 160 4.12 -10.24 6.76
N GLY A 161 4.36 -9.27 7.64
CA GLY A 161 5.70 -8.73 7.88
C GLY A 161 6.19 -7.78 6.77
N THR A 162 7.48 -7.39 6.85
CA THR A 162 8.04 -6.31 6.05
C THR A 162 7.91 -6.53 4.54
N TYR A 163 8.22 -7.75 4.08
CA TYR A 163 8.24 -8.10 2.65
C TYR A 163 7.14 -9.08 2.23
N GLY A 164 6.20 -9.40 3.12
CA GLY A 164 4.94 -10.07 2.76
C GLY A 164 3.86 -9.05 2.43
N ILE A 165 2.75 -9.46 1.81
CA ILE A 165 1.75 -8.60 1.15
C ILE A 165 0.80 -7.86 2.10
N ARG A 166 1.01 -7.96 3.42
CA ARG A 166 0.15 -7.39 4.48
C ARG A 166 -1.31 -7.85 4.41
N ALA A 167 -1.55 -9.10 4.01
CA ALA A 167 -2.89 -9.67 3.99
C ALA A 167 -3.46 -9.85 5.41
N ASP A 168 -2.60 -10.14 6.39
CA ASP A 168 -2.96 -10.22 7.81
C ASP A 168 -3.64 -8.93 8.33
N LEU A 169 -3.15 -7.76 7.90
CA LEU A 169 -3.78 -6.47 8.20
C LEU A 169 -5.03 -6.22 7.33
N ALA A 170 -5.02 -6.68 6.08
CA ALA A 170 -6.13 -6.51 5.14
C ALA A 170 -7.42 -7.19 5.60
N TRP A 171 -7.31 -8.34 6.27
CA TRP A 171 -8.45 -9.13 6.73
C TRP A 171 -9.25 -8.48 7.87
N ASP A 172 -8.71 -7.45 8.52
CA ASP A 172 -9.48 -6.61 9.44
C ASP A 172 -10.47 -5.69 8.69
N ILE A 173 -10.25 -5.46 7.39
CA ILE A 173 -11.09 -4.63 6.51
C ILE A 173 -12.01 -5.52 5.68
N GLN A 174 -11.44 -6.45 4.92
CA GLN A 174 -12.16 -7.29 3.96
C GLN A 174 -11.50 -8.68 3.88
N ARG A 175 -12.34 -9.72 3.89
CA ARG A 175 -11.92 -11.13 3.82
C ARG A 175 -12.35 -11.83 2.53
N GLY A 176 -13.10 -11.14 1.67
CA GLY A 176 -13.56 -11.65 0.38
C GLY A 176 -15.07 -11.83 0.34
N SER A 177 -15.57 -12.42 -0.74
CA SER A 177 -17.00 -12.72 -0.89
C SER A 177 -17.22 -13.99 -1.70
N PRO A 178 -18.19 -14.86 -1.33
CA PRO A 178 -18.58 -16.01 -2.13
C PRO A 178 -19.27 -15.65 -3.45
N SER A 179 -19.56 -14.37 -3.68
CA SER A 179 -20.02 -13.87 -4.98
C SER A 179 -18.88 -13.66 -5.99
N MET A 180 -17.62 -13.68 -5.54
CA MET A 180 -16.46 -13.50 -6.40
C MET A 180 -15.99 -14.84 -6.95
N THR A 181 -15.57 -14.84 -8.21
CA THR A 181 -15.10 -16.00 -8.95
C THR A 181 -13.70 -15.73 -9.49
N LEU A 182 -12.77 -16.58 -9.07
CA LEU A 182 -11.43 -16.71 -9.63
C LEU A 182 -11.42 -17.81 -10.68
N ALA A 183 -11.12 -17.50 -11.93
CA ALA A 183 -10.77 -18.51 -12.91
C ALA A 183 -9.27 -18.82 -12.81
N VAL A 184 -8.94 -20.11 -12.74
CA VAL A 184 -7.55 -20.59 -12.70
C VAL A 184 -7.28 -21.36 -13.99
N ILE A 185 -6.53 -20.74 -14.90
CA ILE A 185 -6.12 -21.34 -16.18
C ILE A 185 -4.77 -22.00 -15.96
N ASP A 186 -4.77 -23.31 -15.71
CA ASP A 186 -3.58 -24.03 -15.21
C ASP A 186 -3.67 -25.55 -15.48
N THR A 187 -3.03 -26.41 -14.67
CA THR A 187 -3.04 -27.87 -14.76
C THR A 187 -4.31 -28.54 -14.24
N GLY A 188 -5.29 -27.76 -13.78
CA GLY A 188 -6.50 -28.27 -13.12
C GLY A 188 -6.51 -27.97 -11.62
N VAL A 189 -7.51 -28.48 -10.89
CA VAL A 189 -7.59 -28.33 -9.42
C VAL A 189 -8.02 -29.63 -8.75
N ASP A 190 -7.40 -29.99 -7.62
CA ASP A 190 -7.86 -31.08 -6.75
C ASP A 190 -9.13 -30.66 -5.98
N PHE A 191 -10.30 -31.12 -6.46
CA PHE A 191 -11.59 -30.80 -5.86
C PHE A 191 -11.80 -31.44 -4.48
N ALA A 192 -11.06 -32.51 -4.18
CA ALA A 192 -11.16 -33.24 -2.92
C ALA A 192 -10.28 -32.63 -1.82
N HIS A 193 -9.40 -31.70 -2.18
CA HIS A 193 -8.49 -31.07 -1.23
C HIS A 193 -9.28 -30.40 -0.08
N PRO A 194 -9.00 -30.73 1.19
CA PRO A 194 -9.84 -30.31 2.30
C PRO A 194 -9.83 -28.80 2.55
N ASP A 195 -8.76 -28.09 2.16
CA ASP A 195 -8.70 -26.62 2.18
C ASP A 195 -9.37 -25.95 1.00
N LEU A 196 -9.78 -26.70 -0.03
CA LEU A 196 -10.54 -26.17 -1.16
C LEU A 196 -12.00 -26.63 -1.14
N ALA A 197 -12.40 -27.37 -0.08
CA ALA A 197 -13.74 -27.88 0.08
C ALA A 197 -14.79 -26.76 -0.03
N GLY A 198 -15.76 -26.95 -0.94
CA GLY A 198 -16.84 -26.00 -1.19
C GLY A 198 -16.47 -24.77 -2.02
N ARG A 199 -15.19 -24.60 -2.40
CA ARG A 199 -14.71 -23.48 -3.23
C ARG A 199 -14.99 -23.68 -4.70
N ILE A 200 -14.79 -24.90 -5.16
CA ILE A 200 -14.73 -25.20 -6.58
C ILE A 200 -16.12 -25.16 -7.21
N LEU A 201 -16.22 -24.50 -8.36
CA LEU A 201 -17.43 -24.47 -9.17
C LEU A 201 -17.50 -25.75 -10.02
N ALA A 202 -18.72 -26.29 -10.17
CA ALA A 202 -18.95 -27.55 -10.85
C ALA A 202 -18.86 -27.47 -12.38
N ASP A 203 -18.81 -26.25 -12.93
CA ASP A 203 -18.79 -25.98 -14.36
C ASP A 203 -17.40 -25.56 -14.86
N GLY A 204 -16.34 -26.06 -14.24
CA GLY A 204 -15.01 -26.03 -14.84
C GLY A 204 -14.91 -26.88 -16.11
N TYR A 205 -13.80 -26.76 -16.84
CA TYR A 205 -13.59 -27.49 -18.09
C TYR A 205 -12.10 -27.76 -18.35
N ASP A 206 -11.79 -28.91 -18.95
CA ASP A 206 -10.45 -29.26 -19.43
C ASP A 206 -10.34 -29.01 -20.94
N PHE A 207 -9.69 -27.92 -21.30
CA PHE A 207 -9.42 -27.55 -22.69
C PHE A 207 -8.20 -28.27 -23.28
N TYR A 208 -7.35 -28.87 -22.46
CA TYR A 208 -6.21 -29.65 -22.95
C TYR A 208 -6.67 -31.03 -23.45
N ASN A 209 -7.48 -31.74 -22.65
CA ASN A 209 -8.04 -33.05 -22.99
C ASN A 209 -9.40 -32.98 -23.70
N GLN A 210 -10.02 -31.80 -23.70
CA GLN A 210 -11.31 -31.50 -24.33
C GLN A 210 -12.50 -32.24 -23.70
N ASP A 211 -12.58 -32.22 -22.38
CA ASP A 211 -13.65 -32.86 -21.61
C ASP A 211 -14.06 -32.02 -20.37
N PRO A 212 -15.15 -32.37 -19.67
CA PRO A 212 -15.64 -31.58 -18.55
C PRO A 212 -14.96 -31.91 -17.20
N ASP A 213 -13.81 -32.59 -17.19
CA ASP A 213 -13.08 -32.97 -15.97
C ASP A 213 -11.75 -32.19 -15.81
N PRO A 214 -11.76 -31.01 -15.18
CA PRO A 214 -10.54 -30.22 -14.96
C PRO A 214 -9.77 -30.64 -13.70
N SER A 215 -9.78 -31.94 -13.36
CA SER A 215 -9.02 -32.48 -12.24
C SER A 215 -7.51 -32.27 -12.45
N ASP A 216 -6.80 -31.99 -11.35
CA ASP A 216 -5.35 -31.76 -11.40
C ASP A 216 -4.57 -33.07 -11.36
N ASP A 217 -3.74 -33.30 -12.37
CA ASP A 217 -2.83 -34.44 -12.51
C ASP A 217 -1.35 -34.05 -12.39
N ASN A 218 -1.06 -32.76 -12.13
CA ASN A 218 0.27 -32.22 -11.91
C ASN A 218 0.46 -31.68 -10.48
N GLY A 219 -0.49 -30.88 -10.02
CA GLY A 219 -0.52 -30.24 -8.71
C GLY A 219 -0.23 -28.74 -8.69
N HIS A 220 0.33 -28.18 -9.77
CA HIS A 220 0.62 -26.75 -9.86
C HIS A 220 -0.65 -25.89 -9.79
N GLY A 221 -1.69 -26.23 -10.55
CA GLY A 221 -2.98 -25.54 -10.53
C GLY A 221 -3.66 -25.59 -9.15
N THR A 222 -3.57 -26.72 -8.46
CA THR A 222 -4.01 -26.85 -7.07
C THR A 222 -3.22 -25.92 -6.15
N MET A 223 -1.91 -25.80 -6.34
CA MET A 223 -1.06 -24.93 -5.52
C MET A 223 -1.42 -23.45 -5.65
N VAL A 224 -1.49 -22.95 -6.87
CA VAL A 224 -1.82 -21.54 -7.12
C VAL A 224 -3.24 -21.20 -6.67
N THR A 225 -4.17 -22.16 -6.79
CA THR A 225 -5.53 -22.02 -6.26
C THR A 225 -5.53 -21.84 -4.74
N GLY A 226 -4.76 -22.64 -3.99
CA GLY A 226 -4.66 -22.52 -2.54
C GLY A 226 -4.04 -21.21 -2.09
N ILE A 227 -2.98 -20.74 -2.78
CA ILE A 227 -2.35 -19.45 -2.49
C ILE A 227 -3.36 -18.31 -2.60
N ALA A 228 -4.18 -18.31 -3.66
CA ALA A 228 -5.20 -17.28 -3.85
C ALA A 228 -6.39 -17.43 -2.88
N CYS A 229 -6.93 -18.64 -2.73
CA CYS A 229 -8.29 -18.86 -2.21
C CYS A 229 -8.48 -20.10 -1.31
N ALA A 230 -7.44 -20.62 -0.66
CA ALA A 230 -7.63 -21.66 0.36
C ALA A 230 -8.59 -21.18 1.47
N ASN A 231 -9.39 -22.12 1.99
CA ASN A 231 -10.26 -21.89 3.13
C ASN A 231 -9.42 -21.45 4.34
N THR A 232 -9.56 -20.19 4.73
CA THR A 232 -8.83 -19.60 5.85
C THR A 232 -9.67 -19.65 7.14
N ASN A 233 -8.98 -19.77 8.27
CA ASN A 233 -9.54 -19.80 9.62
C ASN A 233 -10.49 -20.99 9.83
N ASN A 234 -10.04 -22.18 9.43
CA ASN A 234 -10.80 -23.43 9.50
C ASN A 234 -10.13 -24.52 10.37
N ASN A 235 -9.11 -24.15 11.17
CA ASN A 235 -8.23 -25.02 11.96
C ASN A 235 -7.48 -26.09 11.15
N ARG A 236 -7.25 -25.86 9.86
CA ARG A 236 -6.58 -26.80 8.95
C ARG A 236 -5.64 -26.04 8.01
N GLY A 237 -4.57 -26.71 7.62
CA GLY A 237 -3.82 -26.29 6.44
C GLY A 237 -3.32 -24.86 6.46
N MET A 238 -3.53 -24.17 5.35
CA MET A 238 -2.98 -22.85 5.03
C MET A 238 -4.11 -21.81 4.86
N SER A 239 -3.74 -20.55 4.92
CA SER A 239 -4.63 -19.43 4.62
C SER A 239 -4.49 -18.98 3.17
N GLY A 240 -5.60 -18.84 2.43
CA GLY A 240 -5.64 -18.14 1.14
C GLY A 240 -5.71 -16.63 1.33
N VAL A 241 -5.32 -15.86 0.31
CA VAL A 241 -5.45 -14.39 0.33
C VAL A 241 -6.92 -13.97 0.43
N ASP A 242 -7.79 -14.51 -0.41
CA ASP A 242 -9.25 -14.36 -0.32
C ASP A 242 -9.85 -15.56 0.41
N TRP A 243 -10.63 -15.31 1.48
CA TRP A 243 -11.16 -16.38 2.32
C TRP A 243 -12.44 -16.98 1.76
N TYR A 244 -13.11 -16.34 0.79
CA TYR A 244 -14.49 -16.63 0.45
C TYR A 244 -14.79 -16.80 -1.05
N ALA A 245 -13.90 -16.43 -1.96
CA ALA A 245 -14.11 -16.56 -3.39
C ALA A 245 -14.37 -18.02 -3.81
N ARG A 246 -15.09 -18.16 -4.93
CA ARG A 246 -15.31 -19.41 -5.65
C ARG A 246 -14.26 -19.55 -6.75
N VAL A 247 -13.93 -20.78 -7.10
CA VAL A 247 -12.88 -21.08 -8.08
C VAL A 247 -13.50 -21.77 -9.28
N LEU A 248 -13.29 -21.22 -10.47
CA LEU A 248 -13.57 -21.86 -11.75
C LEU A 248 -12.29 -22.53 -12.28
N PRO A 249 -12.18 -23.86 -12.21
CA PRO A 249 -11.00 -24.56 -12.71
C PRO A 249 -11.07 -24.67 -14.24
N VAL A 250 -10.04 -24.17 -14.92
CA VAL A 250 -9.93 -24.15 -16.38
C VAL A 250 -8.63 -24.84 -16.77
N LYS A 251 -8.66 -26.17 -16.88
CA LYS A 251 -7.45 -26.94 -17.17
C LYS A 251 -7.03 -26.69 -18.62
N SER A 252 -5.82 -26.17 -18.79
CA SER A 252 -5.21 -25.82 -20.09
C SER A 252 -3.79 -26.37 -20.23
N LEU A 253 -3.25 -26.97 -19.17
CA LEU A 253 -1.94 -27.60 -19.10
C LEU A 253 -2.09 -29.10 -18.77
N ASN A 254 -1.19 -29.93 -19.27
CA ASN A 254 -1.16 -31.37 -19.00
C ASN A 254 -0.45 -31.73 -17.68
N ALA A 255 -0.29 -33.03 -17.42
CA ALA A 255 0.39 -33.59 -16.27
C ALA A 255 1.87 -33.15 -16.15
N GLU A 256 2.52 -32.75 -17.25
CA GLU A 256 3.88 -32.20 -17.27
C GLU A 256 3.93 -30.67 -17.09
N GLY A 257 2.78 -30.00 -16.97
CA GLY A 257 2.69 -28.54 -16.90
C GLY A 257 2.81 -27.84 -18.26
N GLU A 258 2.68 -28.58 -19.36
CA GLU A 258 2.78 -28.08 -20.72
C GLU A 258 1.40 -27.77 -21.30
N GLY A 259 1.24 -26.57 -21.86
CA GLY A 259 0.02 -26.09 -22.48
C GLY A 259 0.14 -25.96 -23.99
N ARG A 260 -1.02 -25.92 -24.66
CA ARG A 260 -1.11 -25.54 -26.07
C ARG A 260 -1.89 -24.23 -26.21
N LEU A 261 -1.53 -23.44 -27.22
CA LEU A 261 -2.08 -22.09 -27.42
C LEU A 261 -3.62 -22.10 -27.50
N GLU A 262 -4.21 -23.07 -28.22
CA GLU A 262 -5.66 -23.18 -28.37
C GLU A 262 -6.37 -23.45 -27.03
N ALA A 263 -5.76 -24.23 -26.14
CA ALA A 263 -6.35 -24.54 -24.84
C ALA A 263 -6.40 -23.30 -23.96
N VAL A 264 -5.28 -22.55 -23.90
CA VAL A 264 -5.20 -21.29 -23.12
C VAL A 264 -6.15 -20.23 -23.69
N VAL A 265 -6.17 -20.04 -25.01
CA VAL A 265 -7.08 -19.09 -25.68
C VAL A 265 -8.54 -19.41 -25.37
N ASN A 266 -8.96 -20.67 -25.57
CA ASN A 266 -10.33 -21.08 -25.28
C ASN A 266 -10.65 -20.98 -23.79
N GLY A 267 -9.68 -21.28 -22.92
CA GLY A 267 -9.81 -21.14 -21.47
C GLY A 267 -10.09 -19.69 -21.03
N ILE A 268 -9.40 -18.71 -21.63
CA ILE A 268 -9.63 -17.28 -21.36
C ILE A 268 -11.04 -16.87 -21.78
N TYR A 269 -11.45 -17.21 -23.01
CA TYR A 269 -12.82 -16.94 -23.49
C TYR A 269 -13.87 -17.59 -22.59
N TYR A 270 -13.63 -18.84 -22.17
CA TYR A 270 -14.53 -19.57 -21.30
C TYR A 270 -14.68 -18.89 -19.94
N ALA A 271 -13.57 -18.59 -19.28
CA ALA A 271 -13.55 -17.89 -17.99
C ALA A 271 -14.33 -16.57 -18.03
N ALA A 272 -14.09 -15.76 -19.07
CA ALA A 272 -14.82 -14.51 -19.28
C ALA A 272 -16.31 -14.75 -19.52
N SER A 273 -16.67 -15.73 -20.36
CA SER A 273 -18.08 -16.06 -20.65
C SER A 273 -18.84 -16.57 -19.41
N LYS A 274 -18.13 -17.12 -18.42
CA LYS A 274 -18.67 -17.55 -17.13
C LYS A 274 -18.78 -16.42 -16.11
N GLY A 275 -18.34 -15.22 -16.47
CA GLY A 275 -18.39 -14.05 -15.59
C GLY A 275 -17.39 -14.13 -14.45
N ALA A 276 -16.24 -14.80 -14.65
CA ALA A 276 -15.15 -14.73 -13.69
C ALA A 276 -14.70 -13.27 -13.52
N GLN A 277 -14.52 -12.81 -12.29
CA GLN A 277 -14.06 -11.44 -12.06
C GLN A 277 -12.55 -11.32 -12.20
N VAL A 278 -11.80 -12.37 -11.88
CA VAL A 278 -10.34 -12.42 -11.99
C VAL A 278 -9.93 -13.71 -12.69
N ILE A 279 -8.96 -13.62 -13.60
CA ILE A 279 -8.35 -14.76 -14.29
C ILE A 279 -6.87 -14.82 -13.90
N ASN A 280 -6.45 -15.90 -13.22
CA ASN A 280 -5.05 -16.16 -12.91
C ASN A 280 -4.45 -17.12 -13.93
N MET A 281 -3.31 -16.71 -14.51
CA MET A 281 -2.53 -17.46 -15.49
C MET A 281 -1.09 -17.59 -15.00
N SER A 282 -0.83 -18.59 -14.16
CA SER A 282 0.52 -18.89 -13.65
C SER A 282 1.34 -19.70 -14.66
N LEU A 283 1.32 -19.26 -15.92
CA LEU A 283 1.93 -19.90 -17.08
C LEU A 283 2.59 -18.85 -17.97
N THR A 284 3.55 -19.28 -18.79
CA THR A 284 4.27 -18.37 -19.69
C THR A 284 4.58 -19.02 -21.05
N SER A 285 4.72 -18.17 -22.06
CA SER A 285 5.28 -18.48 -23.37
C SER A 285 6.24 -17.37 -23.78
N ALA A 286 7.37 -17.71 -24.37
CA ALA A 286 8.31 -16.71 -24.89
C ALA A 286 7.85 -16.10 -26.24
N ALA A 287 6.82 -16.66 -26.87
CA ALA A 287 6.34 -16.24 -28.18
C ALA A 287 5.03 -15.45 -28.08
N TYR A 288 5.00 -14.29 -28.75
CA TYR A 288 3.78 -13.52 -28.94
C TYR A 288 2.77 -14.29 -29.79
N SER A 289 1.48 -14.15 -29.46
CA SER A 289 0.37 -14.65 -30.27
C SER A 289 -0.75 -13.63 -30.36
N LYS A 290 -1.18 -13.32 -31.59
CA LYS A 290 -2.32 -12.44 -31.83
C LYS A 290 -3.62 -12.99 -31.25
N SER A 291 -3.87 -14.30 -31.38
CA SER A 291 -5.10 -14.90 -30.84
C SER A 291 -5.13 -14.90 -29.32
N LEU A 292 -3.97 -14.98 -28.65
CA LEU A 292 -3.88 -14.81 -27.20
C LEU A 292 -4.17 -13.37 -26.79
N ALA A 293 -3.63 -12.39 -27.52
CA ALA A 293 -3.91 -10.97 -27.30
C ALA A 293 -5.40 -10.63 -27.45
N GLU A 294 -6.05 -11.13 -28.50
CA GLU A 294 -7.49 -10.94 -28.73
C GLU A 294 -8.35 -11.58 -27.62
N ALA A 295 -7.96 -12.75 -27.11
CA ALA A 295 -8.68 -13.40 -26.00
C ALA A 295 -8.55 -12.62 -24.69
N VAL A 296 -7.35 -12.09 -24.40
CA VAL A 296 -7.10 -11.22 -23.25
C VAL A 296 -7.93 -9.94 -23.35
N GLU A 297 -7.93 -9.28 -24.50
CA GLU A 297 -8.71 -8.07 -24.73
C GLU A 297 -10.22 -8.33 -24.56
N TYR A 298 -10.73 -9.44 -25.12
CA TYR A 298 -12.12 -9.83 -24.91
C TYR A 298 -12.46 -10.03 -23.43
N ALA A 299 -11.59 -10.70 -22.67
CA ALA A 299 -11.80 -10.93 -21.25
C ALA A 299 -11.79 -9.62 -20.45
N HIS A 300 -10.86 -8.72 -20.73
CA HIS A 300 -10.81 -7.39 -20.11
C HIS A 300 -12.08 -6.58 -20.41
N GLN A 301 -12.50 -6.53 -21.67
CA GLN A 301 -13.75 -5.87 -22.08
C GLN A 301 -15.01 -6.50 -21.47
N SER A 302 -14.94 -7.79 -21.11
CA SER A 302 -15.99 -8.51 -20.37
C SER A 302 -15.96 -8.22 -18.86
N GLY A 303 -15.02 -7.39 -18.39
CA GLY A 303 -14.88 -6.98 -16.99
C GLY A 303 -13.95 -7.87 -16.15
N CYS A 304 -13.17 -8.77 -16.77
CA CYS A 304 -12.21 -9.59 -16.06
C CYS A 304 -10.90 -8.83 -15.81
N LEU A 305 -10.37 -8.90 -14.58
CA LEU A 305 -8.96 -8.57 -14.35
C LEU A 305 -8.10 -9.79 -14.66
N LEU A 306 -7.07 -9.64 -15.49
CA LEU A 306 -6.16 -10.72 -15.84
C LEU A 306 -4.82 -10.56 -15.12
N VAL A 307 -4.32 -11.64 -14.53
CA VAL A 307 -3.07 -11.66 -13.77
C VAL A 307 -2.21 -12.81 -14.29
N ALA A 308 -0.92 -12.55 -14.56
CA ALA A 308 -0.01 -13.57 -15.09
C ALA A 308 1.40 -13.49 -14.51
N ALA A 309 2.07 -14.63 -14.49
CA ALA A 309 3.48 -14.75 -14.09
C ALA A 309 4.42 -14.09 -15.12
N ALA A 310 5.42 -13.33 -14.66
CA ALA A 310 6.40 -12.69 -15.54
C ALA A 310 7.44 -13.67 -16.16
N GLY A 311 7.65 -14.84 -15.53
CA GLY A 311 8.60 -15.86 -15.97
C GLY A 311 9.80 -16.05 -15.02
N ASN A 312 10.49 -17.18 -15.20
CA ASN A 312 11.43 -17.74 -14.22
C ASN A 312 12.85 -17.95 -14.79
N GLU A 313 13.26 -17.17 -15.79
CA GLU A 313 14.54 -17.32 -16.47
C GLU A 313 15.62 -16.33 -15.98
N GLY A 314 15.24 -15.34 -15.17
CA GLY A 314 16.15 -14.32 -14.65
C GLY A 314 16.66 -13.37 -15.74
N THR A 315 15.80 -13.05 -16.71
CA THR A 315 16.17 -12.27 -17.91
C THR A 315 15.25 -11.09 -18.15
N THR A 316 15.65 -10.23 -19.10
CA THR A 316 14.82 -9.13 -19.61
C THR A 316 13.85 -9.53 -20.72
N ARG A 317 13.74 -10.82 -21.04
CA ARG A 317 12.81 -11.29 -22.06
C ARG A 317 11.37 -11.13 -21.57
N ILE A 318 10.55 -10.48 -22.39
CA ILE A 318 9.11 -10.41 -22.18
C ILE A 318 8.49 -11.77 -22.51
N ASN A 319 7.77 -12.34 -21.54
CA ASN A 319 6.98 -13.55 -21.71
C ASN A 319 5.49 -13.20 -21.72
N TYR A 320 4.68 -14.00 -22.41
CA TYR A 320 3.24 -13.82 -22.55
C TYR A 320 2.48 -14.90 -21.76
N PRO A 321 1.32 -14.59 -21.15
CA PRO A 321 0.51 -13.40 -21.38
C PRO A 321 0.89 -12.14 -20.57
N ALA A 322 1.83 -12.20 -19.63
CA ALA A 322 2.23 -11.01 -18.84
C ALA A 322 2.66 -9.81 -19.71
N GLY A 323 3.28 -10.06 -20.87
CA GLY A 323 3.64 -9.05 -21.86
C GLY A 323 2.50 -8.44 -22.68
N LEU A 324 1.25 -8.88 -22.49
CA LEU A 324 0.10 -8.36 -23.22
C LEU A 324 -0.52 -7.18 -22.49
N THR A 325 -1.00 -6.20 -23.26
CA THR A 325 -1.89 -5.16 -22.75
C THR A 325 -3.09 -5.79 -22.04
N TYR A 326 -3.52 -5.19 -20.93
CA TYR A 326 -4.60 -5.65 -20.04
C TYR A 326 -4.28 -6.83 -19.13
N VAL A 327 -3.05 -7.35 -19.14
CA VAL A 327 -2.60 -8.38 -18.19
C VAL A 327 -1.67 -7.75 -17.17
N LEU A 328 -1.98 -7.96 -15.88
CA LEU A 328 -1.08 -7.60 -14.79
C LEU A 328 0.04 -8.63 -14.69
N GLY A 329 1.24 -8.23 -15.12
CA GLY A 329 2.45 -9.06 -15.03
C GLY A 329 3.08 -9.02 -13.65
N VAL A 330 3.28 -10.19 -13.05
CA VAL A 330 3.73 -10.31 -11.66
C VAL A 330 5.12 -10.93 -11.57
N GLY A 331 6.08 -10.15 -11.06
CA GLY A 331 7.42 -10.62 -10.71
C GLY A 331 7.50 -11.20 -9.30
N SER A 332 8.63 -11.82 -8.97
CA SER A 332 8.86 -12.49 -7.68
C SER A 332 9.90 -11.79 -6.82
N VAL A 333 9.62 -11.70 -5.52
CA VAL A 333 10.60 -11.36 -4.48
C VAL A 333 10.75 -12.46 -3.44
N GLY A 334 11.93 -12.51 -2.82
CA GLY A 334 12.21 -13.34 -1.66
C GLY A 334 11.90 -12.67 -0.32
N GLN A 335 12.18 -13.39 0.77
CA GLN A 335 11.95 -12.93 2.15
C GLN A 335 12.72 -11.67 2.55
N THR A 336 13.73 -11.28 1.78
CA THR A 336 14.55 -10.09 2.00
C THR A 336 14.08 -8.89 1.18
N GLY A 337 12.99 -9.02 0.42
CA GLY A 337 12.49 -8.01 -0.50
C GLY A 337 13.33 -7.84 -1.77
N GLN A 338 14.37 -8.65 -1.95
CA GLN A 338 15.14 -8.67 -3.19
C GLN A 338 14.36 -9.40 -4.28
N ARG A 339 14.42 -8.89 -5.52
CA ARG A 339 13.94 -9.62 -6.68
C ARG A 339 14.57 -11.01 -6.71
N SER A 340 13.73 -12.02 -6.85
CA SER A 340 14.18 -13.40 -6.96
C SER A 340 15.10 -13.56 -8.16
N SER A 341 16.22 -14.26 -7.99
CA SER A 341 17.24 -14.38 -9.05
C SER A 341 16.68 -14.93 -10.37
N PHE A 342 15.65 -15.79 -10.29
CA PHE A 342 14.95 -16.35 -11.44
C PHE A 342 13.86 -15.44 -12.02
N SER A 343 13.37 -14.43 -11.31
CA SER A 343 12.25 -13.60 -11.82
C SER A 343 12.70 -12.85 -13.06
N ASN A 344 11.97 -12.92 -14.17
CA ASN A 344 12.19 -11.97 -15.25
C ASN A 344 11.91 -10.54 -14.78
N PHE A 345 12.58 -9.58 -15.43
CA PHE A 345 12.54 -8.15 -15.10
C PHE A 345 12.60 -7.35 -16.40
N ASN A 346 11.53 -6.63 -16.72
CA ASN A 346 11.36 -5.86 -17.95
C ASN A 346 10.09 -5.00 -17.84
N SER A 347 9.74 -4.30 -18.90
CA SER A 347 8.58 -3.42 -18.96
C SER A 347 7.21 -4.09 -18.79
N SER A 348 7.12 -5.43 -18.81
CA SER A 348 5.88 -6.17 -18.54
C SER A 348 5.73 -6.60 -17.08
N VAL A 349 6.65 -6.21 -16.19
CA VAL A 349 6.46 -6.38 -14.75
C VAL A 349 5.72 -5.16 -14.23
N ASP A 350 4.47 -5.34 -13.84
CA ASP A 350 3.62 -4.28 -13.30
C ASP A 350 3.85 -4.10 -11.79
N LEU A 351 4.01 -5.21 -11.08
CA LEU A 351 4.38 -5.22 -9.65
C LEU A 351 5.01 -6.57 -9.30
N VAL A 352 5.50 -6.67 -8.07
CA VAL A 352 6.04 -7.92 -7.53
C VAL A 352 5.25 -8.42 -6.32
N ALA A 353 5.27 -9.73 -6.13
CA ALA A 353 4.76 -10.37 -4.93
C ALA A 353 5.74 -11.47 -4.45
N PRO A 354 5.61 -11.94 -3.20
CA PRO A 354 6.41 -13.05 -2.69
C PRO A 354 6.32 -14.28 -3.61
N GLY A 355 7.45 -14.81 -4.06
CA GLY A 355 7.47 -16.02 -4.89
C GLY A 355 8.52 -17.04 -4.47
N GLU A 356 9.16 -16.89 -3.31
CA GLU A 356 10.12 -17.87 -2.79
C GLU A 356 9.60 -18.59 -1.55
N GLY A 357 9.58 -19.93 -1.61
CA GLY A 357 9.21 -20.74 -0.46
C GLY A 357 7.76 -20.50 -0.01
N ILE A 358 6.84 -20.38 -0.96
CA ILE A 358 5.43 -20.08 -0.72
C ILE A 358 4.70 -21.39 -0.43
N VAL A 359 4.05 -21.46 0.73
CA VAL A 359 3.22 -22.62 1.07
C VAL A 359 1.96 -22.59 0.22
N GLY A 360 1.65 -23.72 -0.43
CA GLY A 360 0.45 -23.92 -1.24
C GLY A 360 -0.16 -25.31 -1.02
N THR A 361 -1.42 -25.48 -1.41
CA THR A 361 -2.09 -26.79 -1.46
C THR A 361 -1.45 -27.67 -2.54
N GLN A 362 -1.58 -28.98 -2.42
CA GLN A 362 -1.04 -29.95 -3.36
C GLN A 362 -2.00 -31.14 -3.47
N VAL A 363 -2.04 -31.77 -4.65
CA VAL A 363 -2.79 -33.02 -4.87
C VAL A 363 -2.56 -34.06 -3.76
N ASP A 364 -3.59 -34.87 -3.53
CA ASP A 364 -3.64 -35.92 -2.51
C ASP A 364 -3.72 -35.37 -1.07
N ASN A 365 -4.45 -34.26 -0.87
CA ASN A 365 -4.62 -33.61 0.45
C ASN A 365 -3.31 -33.15 1.10
N ARG A 366 -2.32 -32.77 0.29
CA ARG A 366 -0.99 -32.39 0.75
C ARG A 366 -0.79 -30.88 0.70
N TYR A 367 0.30 -30.44 1.32
CA TYR A 367 0.79 -29.08 1.22
C TYR A 367 2.25 -29.13 0.82
N ALA A 368 2.66 -28.21 -0.04
CA ALA A 368 4.03 -28.10 -0.51
C ALA A 368 4.50 -26.65 -0.45
N SER A 369 5.80 -26.46 -0.67
CA SER A 369 6.40 -25.13 -0.80
C SER A 369 6.87 -24.96 -2.24
N GLY A 370 6.31 -23.98 -2.94
CA GLY A 370 6.66 -23.60 -4.31
C GLY A 370 7.60 -22.40 -4.37
N THR A 371 8.26 -22.24 -5.53
CA THR A 371 9.11 -21.09 -5.81
C THR A 371 9.02 -20.73 -7.29
N GLY A 372 8.60 -19.50 -7.59
CA GLY A 372 8.32 -19.05 -8.94
C GLY A 372 7.49 -17.77 -8.97
N THR A 373 7.50 -17.11 -10.12
CA THR A 373 6.52 -16.05 -10.43
C THR A 373 5.09 -16.61 -10.50
N SER A 374 4.95 -17.91 -10.71
CA SER A 374 3.70 -18.67 -10.63
C SER A 374 3.05 -18.66 -9.25
N GLU A 375 3.84 -18.61 -8.16
CA GLU A 375 3.35 -18.47 -6.79
C GLU A 375 3.13 -17.00 -6.38
N ALA A 376 3.77 -16.06 -7.06
CA ALA A 376 3.57 -14.62 -6.86
C ALA A 376 2.24 -14.13 -7.46
N ALA A 377 1.94 -14.52 -8.70
CA ALA A 377 0.70 -14.15 -9.41
C ALA A 377 -0.61 -14.40 -8.64
N PRO A 378 -0.87 -15.57 -8.04
CA PRO A 378 -2.14 -15.85 -7.35
C PRO A 378 -2.36 -14.96 -6.11
N GLN A 379 -1.31 -14.39 -5.52
CA GLN A 379 -1.48 -13.44 -4.42
C GLN A 379 -2.09 -12.12 -4.88
N VAL A 380 -1.72 -11.66 -6.09
CA VAL A 380 -2.28 -10.48 -6.74
C VAL A 380 -3.71 -10.77 -7.17
N ALA A 381 -3.98 -11.95 -7.72
CA ALA A 381 -5.33 -12.37 -8.07
C ALA A 381 -6.26 -12.42 -6.83
N GLY A 382 -5.78 -12.97 -5.71
CA GLY A 382 -6.50 -12.95 -4.44
C GLY A 382 -6.76 -11.53 -3.92
N ALA A 383 -5.76 -10.64 -3.99
CA ALA A 383 -5.92 -9.25 -3.60
C ALA A 383 -6.96 -8.50 -4.45
N ALA A 384 -7.02 -8.79 -5.75
CA ALA A 384 -8.02 -8.23 -6.64
C ALA A 384 -9.45 -8.65 -6.27
N LEU A 385 -9.67 -9.89 -5.85
CA LEU A 385 -10.98 -10.37 -5.38
C LEU A 385 -11.41 -9.64 -4.10
N LEU A 386 -10.48 -9.42 -3.16
CA LEU A 386 -10.73 -8.61 -1.96
C LEU A 386 -11.13 -7.18 -2.32
N LEU A 387 -10.46 -6.57 -3.30
CA LEU A 387 -10.78 -5.22 -3.77
C LEU A 387 -12.18 -5.16 -4.39
N LEU A 388 -12.53 -6.13 -5.24
CA LEU A 388 -13.85 -6.20 -5.86
C LEU A 388 -14.96 -6.47 -4.83
N ALA A 389 -14.66 -7.23 -3.76
CA ALA A 389 -15.59 -7.42 -2.65
C ALA A 389 -15.76 -6.14 -1.81
N GLN A 390 -14.69 -5.36 -1.63
CA GLN A 390 -14.73 -4.08 -0.92
C GLN A 390 -15.40 -2.97 -1.75
N TYR A 391 -15.19 -2.96 -3.06
CA TYR A 391 -15.66 -1.95 -4.00
C TYR A 391 -16.49 -2.61 -5.12
N PRO A 392 -17.73 -3.07 -4.83
CA PRO A 392 -18.57 -3.69 -5.84
C PRO A 392 -18.83 -2.75 -7.02
N GLY A 393 -18.63 -3.27 -8.24
CA GLY A 393 -18.83 -2.52 -9.48
C GLY A 393 -17.58 -1.83 -10.02
N SER A 394 -16.43 -1.92 -9.33
CA SER A 394 -15.18 -1.41 -9.88
C SER A 394 -14.75 -2.15 -11.15
N THR A 395 -14.20 -1.40 -12.11
CA THR A 395 -13.66 -1.96 -13.35
C THR A 395 -12.28 -2.60 -13.11
N PRO A 396 -11.79 -3.48 -14.02
CA PRO A 396 -10.42 -4.00 -13.94
C PRO A 396 -9.36 -2.89 -13.81
N ASP A 397 -9.51 -1.79 -14.55
CA ASP A 397 -8.55 -0.68 -14.51
C ASP A 397 -8.57 0.08 -13.17
N GLU A 398 -9.73 0.19 -12.53
CA GLU A 398 -9.83 0.78 -11.19
C GLU A 398 -9.19 -0.11 -10.13
N VAL A 399 -9.36 -1.43 -10.23
CA VAL A 399 -8.69 -2.40 -9.35
C VAL A 399 -7.19 -2.34 -9.55
N TRP A 400 -6.72 -2.30 -10.81
CA TRP A 400 -5.31 -2.12 -11.13
C TRP A 400 -4.74 -0.85 -10.51
N ARG A 401 -5.40 0.31 -10.68
CA ARG A 401 -4.91 1.58 -10.10
C ARG A 401 -4.79 1.52 -8.58
N ARG A 402 -5.71 0.83 -7.88
CA ARG A 402 -5.59 0.62 -6.43
C ARG A 402 -4.39 -0.25 -6.06
N LEU A 403 -4.14 -1.33 -6.80
CA LEU A 403 -2.98 -2.18 -6.59
C LEU A 403 -1.68 -1.41 -6.84
N ARG A 404 -1.61 -0.65 -7.93
CA ARG A 404 -0.48 0.20 -8.30
C ARG A 404 -0.19 1.29 -7.28
N ASP A 405 -1.18 2.13 -6.97
CA ASP A 405 -1.01 3.32 -6.13
C ASP A 405 -0.73 2.97 -4.65
N SER A 406 -0.97 1.72 -4.26
CA SER A 406 -0.68 1.22 -2.92
C SER A 406 0.56 0.35 -2.84
N ALA A 407 1.15 -0.04 -3.98
CA ALA A 407 2.35 -0.87 -4.00
C ALA A 407 3.48 -0.20 -3.21
N ARG A 408 4.19 -1.00 -2.40
CA ARG A 408 5.34 -0.50 -1.65
C ARG A 408 6.54 -0.49 -2.57
N ASP A 409 6.90 0.70 -2.98
CA ASP A 409 8.07 0.98 -3.80
C ASP A 409 9.33 0.30 -3.25
N LEU A 410 9.98 -0.48 -4.11
CA LEU A 410 11.23 -1.18 -3.88
C LEU A 410 12.16 -0.85 -5.04
N GLY A 411 13.46 -0.74 -4.80
CA GLY A 411 14.42 -0.44 -5.86
C GLY A 411 14.54 1.07 -6.10
N ALA A 412 14.42 1.49 -7.35
CA ALA A 412 14.52 2.90 -7.72
C ALA A 412 13.17 3.60 -7.48
N PRO A 413 13.15 4.86 -6.99
CA PRO A 413 11.89 5.53 -6.71
C PRO A 413 10.93 5.56 -7.91
N GLY A 414 9.70 5.09 -7.71
CA GLY A 414 8.66 4.99 -8.74
C GLY A 414 8.68 3.64 -9.47
N TYR A 415 8.31 3.66 -10.75
CA TYR A 415 8.35 2.45 -11.56
C TYR A 415 9.79 2.09 -11.95
N ASP A 416 10.16 0.82 -11.78
CA ASP A 416 11.35 0.25 -12.39
C ASP A 416 11.08 -1.16 -12.95
N GLU A 417 11.93 -1.63 -13.87
CA GLU A 417 11.74 -2.92 -14.54
C GLU A 417 12.01 -4.13 -13.62
N GLU A 418 12.63 -3.95 -12.45
CA GLU A 418 12.92 -5.04 -11.51
C GLU A 418 11.75 -5.33 -10.58
N TYR A 419 11.06 -4.28 -10.10
CA TYR A 419 10.01 -4.36 -9.09
C TYR A 419 8.65 -3.88 -9.62
N GLY A 420 8.57 -3.38 -10.85
CA GLY A 420 7.39 -2.72 -11.39
C GLY A 420 7.10 -1.46 -10.58
N TRP A 421 5.85 -1.29 -10.16
CA TRP A 421 5.44 -0.27 -9.19
C TRP A 421 5.76 -0.61 -7.73
N GLY A 422 6.34 -1.78 -7.48
CA GLY A 422 6.78 -2.22 -6.17
C GLY A 422 6.08 -3.49 -5.67
N LEU A 423 6.24 -3.76 -4.38
CA LEU A 423 5.69 -4.93 -3.71
C LEU A 423 4.20 -4.78 -3.41
N LEU A 424 3.42 -5.79 -3.80
CA LEU A 424 1.99 -5.89 -3.48
C LEU A 424 1.71 -5.58 -2.00
N ASP A 425 0.66 -4.79 -1.80
CA ASP A 425 0.24 -4.31 -0.49
C ASP A 425 -1.29 -4.34 -0.38
N VAL A 426 -1.81 -5.48 0.07
CA VAL A 426 -3.26 -5.72 0.12
C VAL A 426 -3.96 -4.75 1.08
N TYR A 427 -3.34 -4.49 2.24
CA TYR A 427 -3.86 -3.53 3.22
C TYR A 427 -3.85 -2.10 2.69
N GLY A 428 -2.80 -1.71 1.95
CA GLY A 428 -2.72 -0.43 1.26
C GLY A 428 -3.81 -0.30 0.21
N ALA A 429 -3.98 -1.32 -0.64
CA ALA A 429 -4.91 -1.31 -1.76
C ALA A 429 -6.38 -1.14 -1.32
N LEU A 430 -6.75 -1.75 -0.18
CA LEU A 430 -8.11 -1.60 0.38
C LEU A 430 -8.39 -0.20 0.93
N ARG A 431 -7.36 0.61 1.22
CA ARG A 431 -7.47 1.93 1.86
C ARG A 431 -7.11 3.11 0.96
N VAL A 432 -6.32 2.87 -0.09
CA VAL A 432 -5.88 3.93 -1.01
C VAL A 432 -7.12 4.56 -1.67
N PRO A 433 -7.22 5.88 -1.78
CA PRO A 433 -8.28 6.51 -2.55
C PRO A 433 -8.23 6.12 -4.04
N LEU A 434 -9.38 6.09 -4.71
CA LEU A 434 -9.45 6.10 -6.16
C LEU A 434 -9.85 7.50 -6.60
N VAL A 435 -9.07 8.12 -7.48
CA VAL A 435 -9.35 9.44 -8.02
C VAL A 435 -9.65 9.32 -9.51
N THR A 436 -10.49 10.18 -10.05
CA THR A 436 -10.71 10.32 -11.48
C THR A 436 -10.76 11.80 -11.82
N VAL A 437 -9.84 12.25 -12.67
CA VAL A 437 -9.89 13.58 -13.27
C VAL A 437 -11.03 13.58 -14.30
N THR A 438 -12.03 14.43 -14.06
CA THR A 438 -13.22 14.56 -14.91
C THR A 438 -13.09 15.70 -15.92
N SER A 439 -12.18 16.64 -15.66
CA SER A 439 -11.79 17.71 -16.58
C SER A 439 -10.39 18.18 -16.19
N PRO A 440 -9.47 18.42 -17.14
CA PRO A 440 -9.65 18.25 -18.59
C PRO A 440 -9.69 16.77 -19.02
N ALA A 441 -10.13 16.52 -20.26
CA ALA A 441 -10.03 15.19 -20.85
C ALA A 441 -8.56 14.84 -21.13
N PRO A 442 -8.15 13.56 -21.05
CA PRO A 442 -6.82 13.14 -21.43
C PRO A 442 -6.55 13.44 -22.91
N TYR A 443 -5.29 13.79 -23.20
CA TYR A 443 -4.77 14.16 -24.51
C TYR A 443 -5.50 15.33 -25.18
N SER A 444 -6.13 16.21 -24.40
CA SER A 444 -6.85 17.37 -24.91
C SER A 444 -5.96 18.60 -25.13
N TYR A 445 -6.49 19.62 -25.83
CA TYR A 445 -5.83 20.88 -26.13
C TYR A 445 -6.49 22.09 -25.42
N PRO A 446 -6.41 22.19 -24.09
CA PRO A 446 -7.09 23.26 -23.36
C PRO A 446 -6.37 24.61 -23.50
N ASP A 447 -7.09 25.63 -23.96
CA ASP A 447 -6.59 27.03 -23.92
C ASP A 447 -6.81 27.68 -22.55
N SER A 448 -7.82 27.20 -21.83
CA SER A 448 -8.25 27.62 -20.49
C SER A 448 -9.17 26.53 -19.92
N GLY A 449 -9.49 26.62 -18.63
CA GLY A 449 -10.43 25.71 -17.99
C GLY A 449 -9.96 25.28 -16.60
N LYS A 450 -10.91 24.88 -15.76
CA LYS A 450 -10.63 24.38 -14.42
C LYS A 450 -10.39 22.88 -14.44
N VAL A 451 -9.60 22.43 -13.47
CA VAL A 451 -9.42 21.00 -13.21
C VAL A 451 -10.51 20.55 -12.25
N SER A 452 -11.18 19.45 -12.58
CA SER A 452 -12.21 18.85 -11.73
C SER A 452 -11.93 17.37 -11.55
N ALA A 453 -12.19 16.86 -10.35
CA ALA A 453 -12.01 15.44 -10.05
C ALA A 453 -13.08 14.92 -9.11
N VAL A 454 -13.25 13.60 -9.15
CA VAL A 454 -14.03 12.84 -8.18
C VAL A 454 -13.08 11.86 -7.49
N ALA A 455 -13.25 11.66 -6.19
CA ALA A 455 -12.48 10.70 -5.41
C ALA A 455 -13.42 9.82 -4.57
N ALA A 456 -13.06 8.55 -4.43
CA ALA A 456 -13.77 7.57 -3.61
C ALA A 456 -12.77 6.77 -2.75
N GLY A 457 -13.05 6.60 -1.47
CA GLY A 457 -12.17 5.89 -0.54
C GLY A 457 -12.72 5.88 0.90
N SER A 458 -11.85 5.67 1.87
CA SER A 458 -12.22 5.71 3.30
C SER A 458 -11.45 6.81 4.02
N GLY A 459 -12.16 7.85 4.47
CA GLY A 459 -11.55 8.91 5.27
C GLY A 459 -10.74 9.92 4.46
N LEU A 460 -11.18 10.23 3.23
CA LEU A 460 -10.61 11.29 2.40
C LEU A 460 -10.61 12.62 3.15
N ARG A 461 -9.50 13.35 3.14
CA ARG A 461 -9.37 14.66 3.82
C ARG A 461 -8.93 15.78 2.89
N TYR A 462 -8.03 15.51 1.96
CA TYR A 462 -7.54 16.50 1.01
C TYR A 462 -7.68 16.02 -0.43
N LEU A 463 -7.95 16.96 -1.33
CA LEU A 463 -7.71 16.82 -2.77
C LEU A 463 -6.62 17.81 -3.15
N GLU A 464 -5.59 17.34 -3.82
CA GLU A 464 -4.42 18.12 -4.21
C GLU A 464 -4.30 18.13 -5.74
N LEU A 465 -4.12 19.30 -6.32
CA LEU A 465 -3.87 19.49 -7.73
C LEU A 465 -2.38 19.66 -7.97
N TRP A 466 -1.83 18.80 -8.82
CA TRP A 466 -0.44 18.77 -9.21
C TRP A 466 -0.31 19.00 -10.72
N VAL A 467 0.70 19.77 -11.12
CA VAL A 467 1.03 20.02 -12.52
C VAL A 467 2.52 19.81 -12.71
N ASP A 468 2.90 18.90 -13.61
CA ASP A 468 4.30 18.51 -13.89
C ASP A 468 5.10 18.17 -12.62
N GLY A 469 4.43 17.54 -11.64
CA GLY A 469 5.02 17.14 -10.37
C GLY A 469 5.07 18.23 -9.29
N GLU A 470 4.57 19.44 -9.55
CA GLU A 470 4.47 20.53 -8.58
C GLU A 470 3.04 20.69 -8.04
N LEU A 471 2.88 20.84 -6.73
CA LEU A 471 1.59 21.12 -6.10
C LEU A 471 1.18 22.58 -6.39
N VAL A 472 0.05 22.78 -7.06
CA VAL A 472 -0.41 24.12 -7.48
C VAL A 472 -1.71 24.59 -6.82
N ASP A 473 -2.56 23.67 -6.33
CA ASP A 473 -3.76 23.98 -5.56
C ASP A 473 -4.12 22.82 -4.62
N ALA A 474 -4.84 23.09 -3.54
CA ALA A 474 -5.29 22.05 -2.60
C ALA A 474 -6.63 22.43 -1.97
N HIS A 475 -7.47 21.42 -1.76
CA HIS A 475 -8.78 21.54 -1.16
C HIS A 475 -8.92 20.61 0.05
N GLU A 476 -9.10 21.21 1.23
CA GLU A 476 -9.41 20.48 2.45
C GLU A 476 -10.93 20.28 2.60
N LEU A 477 -11.34 19.03 2.82
CA LEU A 477 -12.71 18.68 3.14
C LEU A 477 -13.03 19.07 4.59
N PRO A 478 -14.24 19.60 4.88
CA PRO A 478 -14.60 20.04 6.22
C PRO A 478 -14.51 18.89 7.25
N PHE A 479 -14.85 17.67 6.84
CA PHE A 479 -14.75 16.44 7.62
C PHE A 479 -14.28 15.29 6.71
N PRO A 480 -13.65 14.24 7.26
CA PRO A 480 -13.32 13.05 6.50
C PRO A 480 -14.55 12.46 5.81
N SER A 481 -14.44 12.10 4.53
CA SER A 481 -15.55 11.59 3.72
C SER A 481 -15.16 10.31 2.97
N SER A 482 -16.15 9.54 2.55
CA SER A 482 -15.94 8.39 1.66
C SER A 482 -15.92 8.77 0.17
N THR A 483 -16.48 9.93 -0.17
CA THR A 483 -16.50 10.46 -1.54
C THR A 483 -16.26 11.96 -1.52
N ALA A 484 -15.59 12.47 -2.55
CA ALA A 484 -15.38 13.89 -2.75
C ALA A 484 -15.49 14.23 -4.24
N SER A 485 -16.01 15.41 -4.55
CA SER A 485 -15.94 15.99 -5.88
C SER A 485 -15.57 17.46 -5.73
N HIS A 486 -14.61 17.92 -6.53
CA HIS A 486 -14.11 19.28 -6.44
C HIS A 486 -13.66 19.81 -7.80
N THR A 487 -13.86 21.10 -8.00
CA THR A 487 -13.31 21.88 -9.12
C THR A 487 -12.36 22.92 -8.54
N PHE A 488 -11.08 22.81 -8.87
CA PHE A 488 -10.03 23.67 -8.33
C PHE A 488 -10.16 25.10 -8.84
N GLY A 489 -10.38 26.04 -7.90
CA GLY A 489 -10.62 27.45 -8.19
C GLY A 489 -9.36 28.30 -8.24
N GLY A 490 -8.31 27.91 -7.50
CA GLY A 490 -7.07 28.67 -7.33
C GLY A 490 -6.13 28.62 -8.54
N TRP A 491 -6.29 27.62 -9.40
CA TRP A 491 -5.45 27.42 -10.58
C TRP A 491 -6.31 27.15 -11.83
N ASP A 492 -5.77 27.42 -13.04
CA ASP A 492 -6.42 27.04 -14.29
C ASP A 492 -5.44 26.76 -15.44
N LEU A 493 -5.91 26.01 -16.45
CA LEU A 493 -5.12 25.54 -17.59
C LEU A 493 -4.57 26.68 -18.47
N SER A 494 -5.08 27.91 -18.34
CA SER A 494 -4.51 29.07 -19.05
C SER A 494 -3.17 29.53 -18.46
N GLN A 495 -2.67 28.88 -17.42
CA GLN A 495 -1.36 29.14 -16.82
C GLN A 495 -0.24 28.21 -17.35
N LEU A 496 -0.57 27.12 -18.05
CA LEU A 496 0.41 26.16 -18.60
C LEU A 496 1.41 26.81 -19.57
N GLY A 497 2.60 26.28 -19.76
CA GLY A 497 3.50 26.71 -20.85
C GLY A 497 3.06 26.17 -22.21
N GLU A 498 3.65 26.57 -23.34
CA GLU A 498 3.51 25.79 -24.58
C GLU A 498 4.17 24.42 -24.36
N GLY A 499 3.52 23.32 -24.74
CA GLY A 499 4.07 21.97 -24.59
C GLY A 499 3.08 20.93 -24.08
N THR A 500 3.64 19.79 -23.67
CA THR A 500 2.91 18.67 -23.07
C THR A 500 3.03 18.77 -21.55
N HIS A 501 1.91 18.62 -20.86
CA HIS A 501 1.83 18.78 -19.40
C HIS A 501 1.08 17.61 -18.76
N GLY A 502 1.57 17.16 -17.62
CA GLY A 502 0.87 16.23 -16.72
C GLY A 502 0.01 17.01 -15.74
N VAL A 503 -1.30 16.74 -15.70
CA VAL A 503 -2.24 17.35 -14.75
C VAL A 503 -2.80 16.23 -13.88
N ALA A 504 -2.39 16.20 -12.61
CA ALA A 504 -2.76 15.15 -11.68
C ALA A 504 -3.61 15.68 -10.53
N VAL A 505 -4.58 14.89 -10.09
CA VAL A 505 -5.26 15.10 -8.82
C VAL A 505 -4.97 13.92 -7.90
N LYS A 506 -4.51 14.23 -6.70
CA LYS A 506 -4.28 13.24 -5.64
C LYS A 506 -5.30 13.43 -4.53
N ALA A 507 -5.80 12.34 -3.98
CA ALA A 507 -6.62 12.35 -2.78
C ALA A 507 -5.82 11.78 -1.62
N VAL A 508 -5.83 12.48 -0.48
CA VAL A 508 -5.08 12.11 0.72
C VAL A 508 -6.05 11.81 1.84
N ASN A 509 -5.86 10.67 2.50
CA ASN A 509 -6.64 10.30 3.67
C ASN A 509 -6.30 11.15 4.91
N ALA A 510 -7.21 11.22 5.88
CA ALA A 510 -7.06 11.99 7.11
C ALA A 510 -5.85 11.57 7.98
N ASP A 511 -5.39 10.32 7.82
CA ASP A 511 -4.19 9.81 8.48
C ASP A 511 -2.89 10.13 7.73
N GLY A 512 -2.98 10.79 6.57
CA GLY A 512 -1.84 11.19 5.73
C GLY A 512 -1.04 10.02 5.15
N SER A 513 -1.48 8.77 5.34
CA SER A 513 -0.64 7.59 5.13
C SER A 513 -0.64 7.06 3.70
N LEU A 514 -1.65 7.40 2.89
CA LEU A 514 -1.83 6.91 1.53
C LEU A 514 -2.46 7.99 0.67
N SER A 515 -1.91 8.18 -0.53
CA SER A 515 -2.51 9.00 -1.58
C SER A 515 -2.74 8.16 -2.83
N GLY A 516 -3.97 8.22 -3.34
CA GLY A 516 -4.29 7.69 -4.66
C GLY A 516 -4.46 8.84 -5.63
N GLY A 517 -4.17 8.61 -6.91
CA GLY A 517 -4.12 9.70 -7.88
C GLY A 517 -4.61 9.31 -9.26
N ASP A 518 -4.96 10.34 -10.02
CA ASP A 518 -5.19 10.21 -11.45
C ASP A 518 -4.50 11.38 -12.15
N GLU A 519 -3.87 11.09 -13.29
CA GLU A 519 -3.10 12.04 -14.07
C GLU A 519 -3.52 11.97 -15.52
N VAL A 520 -3.84 13.13 -16.08
CA VAL A 520 -4.16 13.29 -17.49
C VAL A 520 -3.08 14.13 -18.16
N THR A 521 -2.62 13.66 -19.32
CA THR A 521 -1.75 14.46 -20.19
C THR A 521 -2.59 15.46 -20.97
N VAL A 522 -2.15 16.72 -21.06
CA VAL A 522 -2.77 17.74 -21.92
C VAL A 522 -1.69 18.45 -22.74
N TYR A 523 -2.12 19.05 -23.84
CA TYR A 523 -1.24 19.79 -24.75
C TYR A 523 -1.65 21.25 -24.83
N ARG A 524 -0.70 22.15 -24.63
CA ARG A 524 -0.90 23.56 -24.90
C ARG A 524 -0.14 23.94 -26.16
N ASN A 525 -0.88 24.37 -27.17
CA ASN A 525 -0.29 24.80 -28.44
C ASN A 525 -1.07 26.00 -28.99
N ARG A 526 -0.66 27.23 -28.63
CA ARG A 526 -1.28 28.47 -29.10
C ARG A 526 -0.75 28.90 -30.46
N THR A 527 0.35 28.30 -30.92
CA THR A 527 1.13 28.79 -32.07
C THR A 527 1.11 27.88 -33.29
N GLN A 528 0.69 26.62 -33.16
CA GLN A 528 0.54 25.67 -34.28
C GLN A 528 -0.90 25.13 -34.37
N PRO A 529 -1.34 24.67 -35.56
CA PRO A 529 -2.63 24.03 -35.72
C PRO A 529 -2.78 22.84 -34.77
N ARG A 530 -3.93 22.74 -34.09
CA ARG A 530 -4.27 21.56 -33.28
C ARG A 530 -4.21 20.32 -34.18
N PRO A 531 -3.57 19.22 -33.74
CA PRO A 531 -3.65 17.95 -34.45
C PRO A 531 -5.10 17.58 -34.69
N SER A 532 -5.38 17.08 -35.90
CA SER A 532 -6.70 16.59 -36.28
C SER A 532 -7.19 15.54 -35.27
N THR A 533 -8.44 15.64 -34.83
CA THR A 533 -9.12 14.55 -34.09
C THR A 533 -9.48 13.38 -35.00
N ASP A 534 -9.40 13.59 -36.32
CA ASP A 534 -9.50 12.52 -37.31
C ASP A 534 -8.13 11.86 -37.44
N TRP A 535 -8.03 10.66 -36.88
CA TRP A 535 -6.90 9.76 -37.04
C TRP A 535 -7.18 8.89 -38.27
N TYR A 536 -6.32 8.99 -39.28
CA TYR A 536 -6.28 7.99 -40.35
C TYR A 536 -5.27 6.93 -39.93
N LEU A 537 -5.74 5.69 -39.77
CA LEU A 537 -4.87 4.53 -39.53
C LEU A 537 -3.96 4.35 -40.76
N ALA A 538 -2.64 4.33 -40.57
CA ALA A 538 -1.79 3.57 -41.48
C ALA A 538 -1.79 2.13 -40.95
N GLU A 539 -2.46 1.23 -41.67
CA GLU A 539 -2.45 -0.20 -41.36
C GLU A 539 -1.12 -0.82 -41.82
N GLY A 540 -0.38 -1.50 -40.92
CA GLY A 540 0.56 -2.56 -41.31
C GLY A 540 1.73 -2.88 -40.35
N SER A 541 1.99 -4.19 -40.15
CA SER A 541 2.95 -4.86 -39.25
C SER A 541 4.33 -5.20 -39.88
N THR A 542 5.25 -5.78 -39.10
CA THR A 542 6.53 -6.39 -39.57
C THR A 542 6.68 -7.89 -39.36
N ALA A 543 5.70 -8.67 -39.82
CA ALA A 543 6.03 -9.94 -40.45
C ALA A 543 5.65 -9.87 -41.93
N TRP A 544 6.29 -10.72 -42.75
CA TRP A 544 5.98 -10.85 -44.18
C TRP A 544 4.46 -10.87 -44.40
N GLY A 545 3.93 -9.81 -45.03
CA GLY A 545 2.49 -9.60 -45.23
C GLY A 545 1.94 -8.21 -44.91
N PHE A 546 2.73 -7.26 -44.39
CA PHE A 546 2.28 -5.88 -44.17
C PHE A 546 3.38 -4.81 -44.44
N GLU A 547 2.96 -3.55 -44.63
CA GLU A 547 3.81 -2.36 -44.81
C GLU A 547 4.04 -1.64 -43.46
N GLU A 548 5.28 -1.30 -43.11
CA GLU A 548 5.61 -0.58 -41.87
C GLU A 548 5.69 0.93 -42.14
N TYR A 549 5.02 1.73 -41.30
CA TYR A 549 4.92 3.18 -41.50
C TYR A 549 5.54 3.96 -40.33
N VAL A 550 6.43 4.91 -40.66
CA VAL A 550 6.88 5.95 -39.71
C VAL A 550 6.07 7.20 -39.99
N LEU A 551 5.19 7.58 -39.05
CA LEU A 551 4.44 8.83 -39.16
C LEU A 551 5.35 10.01 -38.81
N VAL A 552 5.66 10.85 -39.79
CA VAL A 552 6.36 12.12 -39.57
C VAL A 552 5.42 13.27 -39.93
N GLN A 553 4.87 13.91 -38.91
CA GLN A 553 4.01 15.07 -39.07
C GLN A 553 4.85 16.35 -39.14
N ASN A 554 4.70 17.13 -40.22
CA ASN A 554 5.21 18.51 -40.28
C ASN A 554 4.08 19.46 -39.85
N PRO A 555 4.13 20.04 -38.63
CA PRO A 555 3.08 20.93 -38.14
C PRO A 555 3.16 22.36 -38.71
N ASN A 556 4.12 22.64 -39.60
CA ASN A 556 4.34 23.98 -40.18
C ASN A 556 3.72 24.12 -41.59
N PRO A 557 3.34 25.35 -42.01
CA PRO A 557 2.81 25.62 -43.36
C PRO A 557 3.89 25.52 -44.46
N GLU A 558 5.17 25.63 -44.09
CA GLU A 558 6.29 25.54 -45.03
C GLU A 558 6.86 24.10 -45.10
N PRO A 559 7.33 23.64 -46.27
CA PRO A 559 7.97 22.34 -46.41
C PRO A 559 9.22 22.23 -45.53
N ASN A 560 9.32 21.15 -44.73
CA ASN A 560 10.48 20.87 -43.89
C ASN A 560 11.21 19.59 -44.38
N GLN A 561 12.55 19.58 -44.35
CA GLN A 561 13.31 18.40 -44.77
C GLN A 561 13.58 17.48 -43.58
N VAL A 562 13.15 16.22 -43.70
CA VAL A 562 13.39 15.16 -42.72
C VAL A 562 14.39 14.18 -43.31
N ARG A 563 15.49 13.91 -42.60
CA ARG A 563 16.48 12.89 -42.99
C ARG A 563 16.41 11.72 -42.03
N ALA A 564 15.77 10.63 -42.44
CA ALA A 564 15.82 9.36 -41.73
C ALA A 564 17.12 8.62 -42.08
N THR A 565 17.85 8.15 -41.07
CA THR A 565 19.02 7.26 -41.26
C THR A 565 18.74 5.99 -40.47
N PHE A 566 18.69 4.85 -41.16
CA PHE A 566 18.54 3.53 -40.55
C PHE A 566 19.93 2.89 -40.46
N MET A 567 20.31 2.34 -39.29
CA MET A 567 21.58 1.63 -39.10
C MET A 567 21.38 0.13 -39.08
#